data_AF-A0A8K0U9S2-F1
#
_entry.id   AF-A0A8K0U9S2-F1
#
_cell.length_a   1.000
_cell.length_b   1.000
_cell.length_c   1.000
_cell.angle_alpha   90.00
_cell.angle_beta   90.00
_cell.angle_gamma   90.00
#
_symmetry.space_group_name_H-M   'P 1'
#
loop_
_entity.id
_entity.type
_entity.pdbx_description
1 polymer ?
#
loop_
_entity_poly.entity_id
_entity_poly.type
_entity_poly.pdbx_seq_one_letter_code
_entity_poly.pdbx_strand_id
1 'polypeptide(L)'
;MMFTTRSKLRNGLRFVWILAVLWFELGIFPFTLHDCQWPDIRQPPVPNSRITRLLILADPQIIDRHSYPERGALLSALSQLMVDLNLRKSWNAVFYHLLPDAVVVLVFFSSVTSPGDMMDNGRLSMPVEEYEAYFARYRDIFHIDGKSVPTYYIPGNHDIGLGDTASFSLEADSRYTSHFGPRNYRTTIGNHTLVFIDAPALAEEDILRGERGHTFDSWPAVQHGPVEILKQTASSQPQGPVIVFTHIPLSRPADALCGPLREKGNIRQGFGFGYQNTLMEGATEFILESLKPSLIFSGDDHDYCDYQHIISSTDQKVREVTVKSFSMAMGIRQPGFHLLSLTSTVPSPEELTQIAVPPPLDVPCLLPNQLGIYLYVYVPLVVISLSVLLAFNTSRMKVRPTRQTSDNKRGYRGSHEDSYELLHSHGGSRDADGEAILPPPITKHRDSDHRHDQSFSSWTWTVVFGRQRRRITLPNPCRLVPSRGEYRTQMREGGLLRGFSEDVIAVAWLPILVFVGAAWWVMHW
;
A
#
# COMPACT_ATOMS: atom_id res chain seq x y z
N MET A 1 -1.61 -30.93 -31.82
CA MET A 1 -1.30 -30.00 -30.66
C MET A 1 -0.66 -28.71 -31.16
N MET A 2 -1.47 -27.80 -31.73
CA MET A 2 -1.39 -26.47 -32.38
C MET A 2 -0.11 -25.74 -31.96
N PHE A 3 1.03 -25.89 -32.64
CA PHE A 3 2.31 -25.14 -32.59
C PHE A 3 2.05 -23.65 -32.36
N THR A 4 1.51 -23.22 -31.13
CA THR A 4 1.45 -21.77 -30.86
C THR A 4 2.82 -21.13 -31.16
N THR A 5 2.85 -20.18 -32.18
CA THR A 5 4.06 -19.43 -32.55
C THR A 5 4.55 -18.55 -31.36
N ARG A 6 5.88 -18.48 -31.14
CA ARG A 6 6.55 -17.68 -30.10
C ARG A 6 5.92 -16.29 -30.00
N SER A 7 5.48 -15.77 -31.13
CA SER A 7 4.87 -14.42 -31.11
C SER A 7 3.45 -14.46 -30.55
N LYS A 8 2.71 -15.48 -30.87
CA LYS A 8 1.32 -15.56 -30.35
C LYS A 8 1.31 -15.75 -28.83
N LEU A 9 2.26 -16.57 -28.34
CA LEU A 9 2.31 -16.77 -26.88
C LEU A 9 2.70 -15.47 -26.16
N ARG A 10 3.72 -14.82 -26.75
CA ARG A 10 4.15 -13.57 -26.09
C ARG A 10 3.03 -12.53 -26.12
N ASN A 11 2.42 -12.39 -27.26
CA ASN A 11 1.34 -11.39 -27.34
C ASN A 11 0.14 -11.76 -26.46
N GLY A 12 -0.14 -13.04 -26.38
CA GLY A 12 -1.23 -13.47 -25.45
C GLY A 12 -0.93 -13.06 -24.00
N LEU A 13 0.33 -13.36 -23.55
CA LEU A 13 0.69 -13.01 -22.15
C LEU A 13 0.69 -11.48 -21.96
N ARG A 14 1.11 -10.77 -23.01
CA ARG A 14 1.04 -9.29 -22.89
C ARG A 14 -0.40 -8.82 -22.70
N PHE A 15 -1.20 -9.33 -23.54
CA PHE A 15 -2.60 -8.92 -23.47
C PHE A 15 -3.20 -9.22 -22.08
N VAL A 16 -2.91 -10.39 -21.55
CA VAL A 16 -3.49 -10.75 -20.23
C VAL A 16 -2.95 -9.79 -19.17
N TRP A 17 -1.62 -9.47 -19.25
CA TRP A 17 -1.05 -8.57 -18.22
C TRP A 17 -1.61 -7.16 -18.37
N ILE A 18 -1.76 -6.73 -19.59
CA ILE A 18 -2.30 -5.36 -19.77
C ILE A 18 -3.70 -5.29 -19.18
N LEU A 19 -4.55 -6.26 -19.46
CA LEU A 19 -5.92 -6.23 -18.89
C LEU A 19 -5.88 -6.30 -17.36
N ALA A 20 -4.95 -7.18 -16.90
CA ALA A 20 -4.89 -7.31 -15.43
C ALA A 20 -4.48 -5.98 -14.78
N VAL A 21 -3.48 -5.31 -15.36
CA VAL A 21 -3.00 -4.05 -14.74
C VAL A 21 -4.09 -2.98 -14.86
N LEU A 22 -4.75 -2.86 -16.01
CA LEU A 22 -5.81 -1.84 -16.15
C LEU A 22 -6.98 -2.11 -15.20
N TRP A 23 -7.28 -3.37 -15.03
CA TRP A 23 -8.43 -3.67 -14.15
C TRP A 23 -8.05 -3.48 -12.67
N PHE A 24 -6.86 -4.00 -12.25
CA PHE A 24 -6.62 -4.07 -10.80
C PHE A 24 -5.95 -2.77 -10.32
N GLU A 25 -5.47 -1.97 -11.36
CA GLU A 25 -4.86 -0.70 -10.88
C GLU A 25 -5.82 0.47 -11.10
N LEU A 26 -6.87 0.31 -11.93
CA LEU A 26 -7.77 1.46 -12.15
C LEU A 26 -9.22 1.01 -12.04
N GLY A 27 -9.62 -0.10 -12.60
CA GLY A 27 -11.03 -0.51 -12.74
C GLY A 27 -11.61 -1.00 -11.41
N ILE A 28 -10.81 -1.62 -10.59
CA ILE A 28 -11.38 -2.32 -9.41
C ILE A 28 -11.89 -1.29 -8.41
N PHE A 29 -11.36 -0.07 -8.36
CA PHE A 29 -11.75 0.91 -7.32
C PHE A 29 -13.18 1.41 -7.57
N PRO A 30 -13.54 1.88 -8.74
CA PRO A 30 -14.96 2.25 -8.93
C PRO A 30 -15.87 1.02 -8.92
N PHE A 31 -15.37 -0.08 -9.40
CA PHE A 31 -16.21 -1.30 -9.39
C PHE A 31 -16.61 -1.68 -7.96
N THR A 32 -15.62 -1.64 -7.04
CA THR A 32 -15.93 -2.01 -5.64
C THR A 32 -16.89 -1.00 -5.02
N LEU A 33 -16.93 0.18 -5.55
CA LEU A 33 -17.78 1.21 -4.91
C LEU A 33 -19.15 1.28 -5.58
N HIS A 34 -19.36 0.44 -6.53
CA HIS A 34 -20.62 0.51 -7.28
C HIS A 34 -21.83 0.31 -6.36
N ASP A 35 -21.67 -0.49 -5.33
CA ASP A 35 -22.85 -0.78 -4.47
C ASP A 35 -22.85 0.12 -3.23
N CYS A 36 -21.83 0.97 -3.17
CA CYS A 36 -21.79 1.86 -2.00
C CYS A 36 -22.61 3.13 -2.28
N GLN A 37 -23.77 3.18 -1.52
CA GLN A 37 -24.66 4.34 -1.74
C GLN A 37 -24.96 5.01 -0.38
N TRP A 38 -25.36 6.31 -0.56
CA TRP A 38 -25.75 7.01 0.70
C TRP A 38 -26.97 6.34 1.34
N PRO A 39 -27.01 6.24 2.66
CA PRO A 39 -28.06 5.50 3.38
C PRO A 39 -29.43 6.18 3.27
N ASP A 40 -29.45 7.42 2.89
CA ASP A 40 -30.75 8.13 2.83
C ASP A 40 -31.53 7.71 1.59
N ILE A 41 -30.88 7.20 0.61
CA ILE A 41 -31.55 6.86 -0.66
C ILE A 41 -32.57 5.73 -0.43
N ARG A 42 -32.38 4.96 0.59
CA ARG A 42 -33.29 3.81 0.80
C ARG A 42 -34.48 4.24 1.67
N GLN A 43 -34.44 5.51 2.02
CA GLN A 43 -35.57 5.95 2.88
C GLN A 43 -36.54 6.81 2.06
N PRO A 44 -37.88 6.68 2.41
CA PRO A 44 -38.83 7.56 1.71
C PRO A 44 -38.56 9.04 2.01
N PRO A 45 -38.66 9.86 0.92
CA PRO A 45 -38.40 11.29 1.14
C PRO A 45 -39.31 11.87 2.24
N VAL A 46 -38.60 12.47 3.20
CA VAL A 46 -39.39 13.18 4.24
C VAL A 46 -39.73 14.59 3.73
N PRO A 47 -41.10 14.91 3.64
CA PRO A 47 -41.48 16.22 3.11
C PRO A 47 -40.86 17.37 3.93
N ASN A 48 -40.32 18.42 3.23
CA ASN A 48 -39.77 19.65 3.82
C ASN A 48 -38.51 19.36 4.64
N SER A 49 -37.70 18.39 4.08
CA SER A 49 -36.45 18.08 4.81
C SER A 49 -35.25 18.24 3.87
N ARG A 50 -34.17 18.69 4.50
CA ARG A 50 -32.88 18.74 3.79
C ARG A 50 -31.92 17.67 4.32
N ILE A 51 -31.19 17.11 3.29
CA ILE A 51 -30.26 16.04 3.73
C ILE A 51 -28.82 16.53 3.49
N THR A 52 -28.13 16.43 4.59
CA THR A 52 -26.69 16.70 4.45
C THR A 52 -25.88 15.40 4.55
N ARG A 53 -24.96 15.17 3.57
CA ARG A 53 -24.22 13.90 3.48
C ARG A 53 -22.75 14.14 3.85
N LEU A 54 -22.37 13.40 4.88
CA LEU A 54 -20.97 13.54 5.34
C LEU A 54 -20.19 12.26 5.06
N LEU A 55 -18.97 12.48 4.50
CA LEU A 55 -18.03 11.36 4.32
C LEU A 55 -17.05 11.32 5.50
N ILE A 56 -16.98 10.08 6.08
CA ILE A 56 -16.09 9.98 7.27
C ILE A 56 -14.91 9.06 6.92
N LEU A 57 -13.71 9.62 7.15
CA LEU A 57 -12.49 8.81 6.95
C LEU A 57 -11.75 8.65 8.27
N ALA A 58 -11.20 7.40 8.28
CA ALA A 58 -10.35 7.24 9.48
C ALA A 58 -8.99 6.69 9.07
N ASP A 59 -7.89 7.28 9.61
CA ASP A 59 -6.50 6.76 9.55
C ASP A 59 -6.01 6.70 8.09
N PRO A 60 -6.17 7.84 7.36
CA PRO A 60 -5.59 7.80 6.01
C PRO A 60 -4.07 7.56 6.05
N GLN A 61 -3.31 7.94 7.03
CA GLN A 61 -1.91 7.74 7.46
C GLN A 61 -0.97 7.64 6.24
N ILE A 62 -0.63 8.87 5.73
CA ILE A 62 0.40 8.76 4.65
C ILE A 62 1.78 8.49 5.28
N ILE A 63 2.53 7.52 4.67
CA ILE A 63 3.79 7.07 5.32
C ILE A 63 4.93 7.98 4.84
N ASP A 64 6.00 8.10 5.75
CA ASP A 64 7.21 8.83 5.34
C ASP A 64 8.47 7.99 5.62
N ARG A 65 9.57 8.55 5.32
CA ARG A 65 10.84 7.80 5.38
C ARG A 65 11.10 7.29 6.80
N HIS A 66 10.34 7.85 7.76
CA HIS A 66 10.63 7.42 9.15
C HIS A 66 9.61 6.37 9.61
N SER A 67 8.76 6.00 8.72
CA SER A 67 7.66 5.09 9.14
C SER A 67 8.21 3.68 9.37
N TYR A 68 9.22 3.22 8.52
CA TYR A 68 9.85 1.90 8.70
C TYR A 68 11.37 2.06 8.58
N PRO A 69 11.96 2.43 9.78
CA PRO A 69 13.38 2.83 9.74
C PRO A 69 14.28 1.65 9.37
N GLU A 70 13.68 0.43 9.52
CA GLU A 70 14.55 -0.73 9.23
C GLU A 70 14.67 -0.96 7.71
N ARG A 71 13.85 -0.18 6.98
CA ARG A 71 13.86 -0.41 5.52
C ARG A 71 14.88 0.54 4.87
N GLY A 72 15.70 0.00 3.88
CA GLY A 72 16.61 0.89 3.11
C GLY A 72 15.86 2.02 2.39
N ALA A 73 16.50 2.98 1.88
CA ALA A 73 15.91 4.19 1.26
C ALA A 73 15.09 3.82 0.03
N LEU A 74 15.54 2.89 -0.67
CA LEU A 74 14.81 2.53 -1.91
C LEU A 74 13.46 1.87 -1.57
N LEU A 75 13.52 0.94 -0.73
CA LEU A 75 12.27 0.23 -0.38
C LEU A 75 11.30 1.19 0.33
N SER A 76 11.81 2.09 1.14
CA SER A 76 10.91 3.09 1.79
C SER A 76 10.28 4.00 0.73
N ALA A 77 11.09 4.38 -0.20
CA ALA A 77 10.52 5.24 -1.26
C ALA A 77 9.46 4.49 -2.08
N LEU A 78 9.75 3.28 -2.39
CA LEU A 78 8.75 2.49 -3.15
C LEU A 78 7.48 2.27 -2.34
N SER A 79 7.67 1.95 -1.03
CA SER A 79 6.47 1.76 -0.18
C SER A 79 5.63 3.04 -0.13
N GLN A 80 6.38 4.11 -0.01
CA GLN A 80 5.64 5.39 0.04
C GLN A 80 4.90 5.63 -1.29
N LEU A 81 5.55 5.42 -2.35
CA LEU A 81 4.92 5.62 -3.67
C LEU A 81 3.67 4.72 -3.82
N MET A 82 3.78 3.48 -3.50
CA MET A 82 2.65 2.55 -3.73
C MET A 82 1.48 2.91 -2.82
N VAL A 83 1.82 3.28 -1.55
CA VAL A 83 0.71 3.64 -0.63
C VAL A 83 0.07 4.95 -1.12
N ASP A 84 0.86 5.91 -1.59
CA ASP A 84 0.28 7.16 -2.12
C ASP A 84 -0.63 6.89 -3.32
N LEU A 85 -0.14 6.04 -4.21
CA LEU A 85 -0.99 5.74 -5.37
C LEU A 85 -2.32 5.12 -4.93
N ASN A 86 -2.19 4.23 -4.00
CA ASN A 86 -3.45 3.59 -3.54
C ASN A 86 -4.39 4.62 -2.90
N LEU A 87 -3.88 5.46 -2.09
CA LEU A 87 -4.74 6.47 -1.42
C LEU A 87 -5.36 7.41 -2.45
N ARG A 88 -4.56 7.78 -3.42
CA ARG A 88 -5.11 8.69 -4.44
C ARG A 88 -6.22 8.02 -5.25
N LYS A 89 -5.96 6.78 -5.68
CA LYS A 89 -7.02 6.07 -6.44
C LYS A 89 -8.29 5.92 -5.59
N SER A 90 -8.07 5.56 -4.32
CA SER A 90 -9.24 5.35 -3.44
C SER A 90 -9.99 6.67 -3.22
N TRP A 91 -9.20 7.74 -2.95
CA TRP A 91 -9.86 9.05 -2.69
C TRP A 91 -10.59 9.54 -3.94
N ASN A 92 -9.92 9.46 -5.06
CA ASN A 92 -10.60 9.92 -6.29
C ASN A 92 -11.86 9.10 -6.59
N ALA A 93 -11.73 7.80 -6.41
CA ALA A 93 -12.93 6.97 -6.67
C ALA A 93 -14.07 7.31 -5.69
N VAL A 94 -13.74 7.55 -4.45
CA VAL A 94 -14.80 7.79 -3.42
C VAL A 94 -15.35 9.20 -3.61
N PHE A 95 -14.48 10.17 -3.65
CA PHE A 95 -14.95 11.57 -3.66
C PHE A 95 -15.75 11.88 -4.92
N TYR A 96 -15.31 11.41 -6.05
CA TYR A 96 -16.00 11.82 -7.30
C TYR A 96 -17.20 10.91 -7.58
N HIS A 97 -17.21 9.77 -6.91
CA HIS A 97 -18.41 8.90 -7.05
C HIS A 97 -19.53 9.34 -6.10
N LEU A 98 -19.16 9.80 -4.90
CA LEU A 98 -20.22 10.00 -3.87
C LEU A 98 -20.51 11.49 -3.72
N LEU A 99 -19.57 12.39 -4.07
CA LEU A 99 -19.75 13.86 -4.04
C LEU A 99 -20.38 14.30 -2.72
N PRO A 100 -19.65 14.10 -1.63
CA PRO A 100 -20.19 14.44 -0.30
C PRO A 100 -20.29 15.96 -0.11
N ASP A 101 -21.25 16.40 0.88
CA ASP A 101 -21.39 17.84 1.22
C ASP A 101 -20.31 18.29 2.21
N ALA A 102 -19.78 17.30 3.01
CA ALA A 102 -18.67 17.59 3.96
C ALA A 102 -17.87 16.30 4.20
N VAL A 103 -16.58 16.58 4.61
CA VAL A 103 -15.72 15.41 4.92
C VAL A 103 -15.23 15.54 6.37
N VAL A 104 -15.38 14.37 7.07
CA VAL A 104 -14.83 14.33 8.43
C VAL A 104 -13.67 13.33 8.45
N VAL A 105 -12.51 13.72 8.99
CA VAL A 105 -11.34 12.82 8.99
C VAL A 105 -10.96 12.55 10.45
N LEU A 106 -11.03 11.14 10.79
CA LEU A 106 -10.69 10.71 12.16
C LEU A 106 -9.30 10.08 12.14
N VAL A 107 -8.36 10.48 13.08
CA VAL A 107 -6.95 10.12 12.88
C VAL A 107 -6.53 9.15 13.99
N PHE A 108 -5.87 7.88 13.54
CA PHE A 108 -5.66 6.61 14.29
C PHE A 108 -4.19 6.42 14.62
N PHE A 109 -3.56 5.46 15.89
CA PHE A 109 -2.57 4.39 16.14
C PHE A 109 -3.26 3.19 16.82
N SER A 110 -2.78 1.79 16.39
CA SER A 110 -2.57 0.71 17.38
C SER A 110 -1.42 -0.18 16.90
N SER A 111 -0.13 -0.12 17.56
CA SER A 111 0.86 -1.05 18.15
C SER A 111 2.14 -1.01 17.31
N VAL A 112 3.39 -1.08 17.99
CA VAL A 112 4.86 -1.17 17.99
C VAL A 112 5.34 -1.97 16.77
N THR A 113 4.43 -2.07 15.53
CA THR A 113 5.08 -2.52 14.29
C THR A 113 4.35 -1.91 13.09
N SER A 114 3.60 -0.70 13.46
CA SER A 114 3.11 0.00 12.26
C SER A 114 2.52 1.36 12.67
N PRO A 115 3.27 2.65 12.66
CA PRO A 115 2.84 3.95 13.20
C PRO A 115 1.87 4.66 12.25
N GLY A 116 0.37 5.09 12.67
CA GLY A 116 -0.49 6.09 12.00
C GLY A 116 -1.14 7.05 12.96
N ASP A 117 -1.56 8.58 12.27
CA ASP A 117 -2.69 9.50 12.01
C ASP A 117 -2.24 10.58 11.03
N MET A 118 -3.20 11.50 10.35
CA MET A 118 -3.21 12.05 8.98
C MET A 118 -1.85 11.84 8.31
N MET A 119 -0.82 12.22 9.15
CA MET A 119 0.59 11.93 8.80
C MET A 119 1.22 11.00 9.85
N ASP A 120 1.84 9.94 9.41
CA ASP A 120 2.31 8.84 10.28
C ASP A 120 3.26 9.35 11.37
N ASN A 121 4.00 10.42 11.16
CA ASN A 121 4.98 10.88 12.18
C ASN A 121 4.83 12.39 12.41
N GLY A 122 3.61 12.82 12.31
CA GLY A 122 3.38 14.28 12.46
C GLY A 122 3.81 14.78 13.84
N ARG A 123 4.02 13.94 14.80
CA ARG A 123 4.33 14.37 16.18
C ARG A 123 5.85 14.43 16.39
N LEU A 124 6.57 13.78 15.38
CA LEU A 124 8.02 13.65 15.60
C LEU A 124 8.71 14.98 15.28
N SER A 125 9.96 15.06 15.89
CA SER A 125 10.78 16.27 15.62
C SER A 125 11.37 16.17 14.21
N MET A 126 10.99 17.25 13.44
CA MET A 126 11.54 17.32 12.06
C MET A 126 11.65 18.79 11.65
N PRO A 127 12.62 18.94 10.66
CA PRO A 127 12.73 20.33 10.18
C PRO A 127 11.41 20.83 9.58
N VAL A 128 11.23 22.15 9.67
CA VAL A 128 9.96 22.78 9.24
C VAL A 128 9.72 22.49 7.76
N GLU A 129 10.74 22.53 7.01
CA GLU A 129 10.56 22.30 5.55
C GLU A 129 10.07 20.88 5.27
N GLU A 130 10.63 19.99 6.05
CA GLU A 130 10.19 18.60 5.86
C GLU A 130 8.71 18.42 6.26
N TYR A 131 8.29 19.03 7.29
CA TYR A 131 6.87 18.91 7.71
C TYR A 131 5.94 19.55 6.67
N GLU A 132 6.40 20.71 6.15
CA GLU A 132 5.53 21.40 5.16
C GLU A 132 5.41 20.56 3.88
N ALA A 133 6.48 19.98 3.49
CA ALA A 133 6.39 19.08 2.33
C ALA A 133 5.49 17.87 2.60
N TYR A 134 5.65 17.36 3.81
CA TYR A 134 4.80 16.22 4.24
C TYR A 134 3.31 16.61 4.21
N PHE A 135 3.04 17.79 4.68
CA PHE A 135 1.64 18.26 4.68
C PHE A 135 1.18 18.55 3.25
N ALA A 136 2.01 19.18 2.48
CA ALA A 136 1.63 19.46 1.08
C ALA A 136 1.30 18.17 0.33
N ARG A 137 2.07 17.17 0.63
CA ARG A 137 1.77 15.87 0.00
C ARG A 137 0.39 15.34 0.43
N TYR A 138 0.16 15.43 1.72
CA TYR A 138 -1.19 15.02 2.18
C TYR A 138 -2.28 15.80 1.46
N ARG A 139 -2.14 17.05 1.33
CA ARG A 139 -3.17 17.86 0.67
C ARG A 139 -3.29 17.51 -0.81
N ASP A 140 -2.17 17.22 -1.30
CA ASP A 140 -2.18 16.84 -2.72
C ASP A 140 -2.92 15.52 -2.94
N ILE A 141 -2.71 14.53 -2.09
CA ILE A 141 -3.37 13.20 -2.25
C ILE A 141 -4.87 13.35 -2.06
N PHE A 142 -5.26 14.21 -1.11
CA PHE A 142 -6.70 14.33 -0.83
C PHE A 142 -7.21 15.68 -1.36
N HIS A 143 -6.81 15.90 -2.52
CA HIS A 143 -7.16 17.19 -3.17
C HIS A 143 -8.66 17.24 -3.49
N ILE A 144 -9.27 18.39 -3.24
CA ILE A 144 -10.71 18.62 -3.53
C ILE A 144 -10.81 19.78 -4.53
N ASP A 145 -11.05 19.45 -5.86
CA ASP A 145 -11.01 20.46 -6.95
C ASP A 145 -12.13 21.49 -6.79
N GLY A 146 -11.78 22.84 -6.57
CA GLY A 146 -12.69 23.95 -6.95
C GLY A 146 -14.05 23.84 -6.26
N LYS A 147 -14.32 22.80 -5.30
CA LYS A 147 -15.57 22.72 -4.53
C LYS A 147 -15.27 22.95 -3.05
N SER A 148 -15.59 24.16 -2.51
CA SER A 148 -15.42 24.46 -1.07
C SER A 148 -16.14 23.42 -0.20
N VAL A 149 -15.63 22.10 -0.19
CA VAL A 149 -16.25 21.12 0.72
C VAL A 149 -15.59 21.25 2.10
N PRO A 150 -16.41 21.64 3.08
CA PRO A 150 -15.83 21.76 4.43
C PRO A 150 -15.26 20.42 4.93
N THR A 151 -14.03 20.57 5.51
CA THR A 151 -13.38 19.36 6.06
C THR A 151 -13.08 19.58 7.55
N TYR A 152 -13.48 18.57 8.31
CA TYR A 152 -13.28 18.68 9.77
C TYR A 152 -12.28 17.60 10.21
N TYR A 153 -11.34 18.11 11.11
CA TYR A 153 -10.29 17.17 11.52
C TYR A 153 -10.31 17.00 13.04
N ILE A 154 -9.88 15.73 13.44
CA ILE A 154 -9.60 15.49 14.86
C ILE A 154 -8.23 14.80 14.97
N PRO A 155 -7.44 15.42 15.91
CA PRO A 155 -6.09 14.84 15.98
C PRO A 155 -6.08 13.47 16.66
N GLY A 156 -5.10 12.65 16.17
CA GLY A 156 -4.82 11.37 16.85
C GLY A 156 -3.47 11.41 17.55
N ASN A 157 -3.07 10.35 18.12
CA ASN A 157 -1.79 10.31 18.88
C ASN A 157 -0.58 10.47 17.94
N HIS A 158 -0.64 10.30 16.60
CA HIS A 158 0.51 10.45 15.70
C HIS A 158 0.65 11.90 15.23
N ASP A 159 -0.39 12.56 15.51
CA ASP A 159 -0.31 13.98 15.09
C ASP A 159 0.23 14.84 16.24
N ILE A 160 -0.24 14.48 17.47
CA ILE A 160 0.14 15.44 18.53
C ILE A 160 0.81 14.67 19.68
N GLY A 161 0.80 13.33 19.56
CA GLY A 161 1.48 12.51 20.61
C GLY A 161 0.58 12.21 21.79
N LEU A 162 0.84 11.07 22.46
CA LEU A 162 0.23 10.65 23.74
C LEU A 162 1.33 10.28 24.73
N GLY A 163 1.42 11.17 25.82
CA GLY A 163 2.49 10.99 26.83
C GLY A 163 3.69 11.88 26.48
N ASP A 164 4.75 11.78 27.34
CA ASP A 164 5.92 12.67 27.12
C ASP A 164 7.15 11.84 26.74
N THR A 165 7.65 12.23 25.46
CA THR A 165 8.93 11.58 25.06
C THR A 165 9.80 12.60 24.34
N ALA A 166 11.19 12.28 24.48
CA ALA A 166 12.15 13.21 23.84
C ALA A 166 11.98 13.22 22.32
N SER A 167 11.36 12.18 21.76
CA SER A 167 11.25 12.10 20.28
C SER A 167 10.07 12.94 19.76
N PHE A 168 9.13 13.33 20.68
CA PHE A 168 7.99 14.13 20.21
C PHE A 168 8.39 15.60 20.16
N SER A 169 7.94 16.18 19.11
CA SER A 169 8.26 17.60 18.91
C SER A 169 7.46 18.48 19.88
N LEU A 170 8.15 19.47 20.43
CA LEU A 170 7.42 20.45 21.28
C LEU A 170 6.49 21.31 20.43
N GLU A 171 6.70 21.24 19.10
CA GLU A 171 5.88 22.09 18.19
C GLU A 171 4.73 21.28 17.59
N ALA A 172 4.57 20.04 18.01
CA ALA A 172 3.56 19.16 17.36
C ALA A 172 2.16 19.76 17.48
N ASP A 173 1.92 20.31 18.63
CA ASP A 173 0.57 20.87 18.83
C ASP A 173 0.36 22.09 17.91
N SER A 174 1.26 23.04 17.95
CA SER A 174 1.08 24.25 17.12
C SER A 174 1.10 23.92 15.63
N ARG A 175 1.85 22.97 15.26
CA ARG A 175 1.88 22.57 13.84
C ARG A 175 0.53 21.97 13.40
N TYR A 176 0.10 21.11 14.25
CA TYR A 176 -1.21 20.51 13.88
C TYR A 176 -2.28 21.61 13.78
N THR A 177 -2.43 22.43 14.77
CA THR A 177 -3.54 23.40 14.82
C THR A 177 -3.43 24.39 13.66
N SER A 178 -2.19 24.78 13.28
CA SER A 178 -2.04 25.74 12.16
C SER A 178 -2.42 25.11 10.82
N HIS A 179 -2.45 23.77 10.74
CA HIS A 179 -2.70 23.17 9.40
C HIS A 179 -4.07 22.50 9.37
N PHE A 180 -4.44 21.98 10.56
CA PHE A 180 -5.65 21.13 10.45
C PHE A 180 -6.77 21.75 11.29
N GLY A 181 -6.44 22.88 12.05
CA GLY A 181 -7.50 23.56 12.83
C GLY A 181 -7.47 23.18 14.32
N PRO A 182 -8.55 23.63 15.00
CA PRO A 182 -8.59 23.39 16.45
C PRO A 182 -8.72 21.89 16.77
N ARG A 183 -8.37 21.58 18.04
CA ARG A 183 -8.28 20.14 18.40
C ARG A 183 -9.57 19.69 19.08
N ASN A 184 -10.21 20.62 19.69
CA ASN A 184 -11.54 20.35 20.29
C ASN A 184 -12.53 21.44 19.86
N TYR A 185 -13.63 20.98 19.31
CA TYR A 185 -14.61 22.03 18.95
C TYR A 185 -15.95 21.36 18.61
N ARG A 186 -16.97 22.20 18.52
CA ARG A 186 -18.28 21.69 18.10
C ARG A 186 -18.85 22.57 16.99
N THR A 187 -19.64 21.90 16.23
CA THR A 187 -20.32 22.64 15.15
C THR A 187 -21.70 22.02 14.90
N THR A 188 -22.52 22.81 14.18
CA THR A 188 -23.88 22.30 13.90
C THR A 188 -24.04 22.12 12.38
N ILE A 189 -24.42 20.83 12.07
CA ILE A 189 -24.71 20.55 10.66
C ILE A 189 -26.06 19.80 10.57
N GLY A 190 -26.93 20.38 9.69
CA GLY A 190 -28.24 19.70 9.55
C GLY A 190 -28.96 19.54 10.90
N ASN A 191 -29.00 20.61 11.76
CA ASN A 191 -29.65 20.64 13.08
C ASN A 191 -29.11 19.53 14.00
N HIS A 192 -27.93 19.05 13.69
CA HIS A 192 -27.22 18.11 14.58
C HIS A 192 -25.97 18.80 15.14
N THR A 193 -25.80 18.51 16.40
CA THR A 193 -24.55 19.02 16.98
C THR A 193 -23.43 17.97 16.88
N LEU A 194 -22.41 18.39 16.21
CA LEU A 194 -21.23 17.50 16.10
C LEU A 194 -20.15 17.98 17.08
N VAL A 195 -19.65 17.00 17.81
CA VAL A 195 -18.64 17.36 18.84
C VAL A 195 -17.35 16.58 18.52
N PHE A 196 -16.27 17.35 18.40
CA PHE A 196 -14.97 16.74 18.07
C PHE A 196 -14.05 16.83 19.29
N ILE A 197 -13.55 15.59 19.66
CA ILE A 197 -12.83 15.54 20.94
C ILE A 197 -11.39 15.05 20.66
N ASP A 198 -10.49 15.87 21.14
CA ASP A 198 -9.08 15.41 21.15
C ASP A 198 -8.85 14.31 22.21
N ALA A 199 -8.85 13.13 21.79
CA ALA A 199 -8.89 11.98 22.73
C ALA A 199 -7.52 11.77 23.39
N PRO A 200 -6.38 11.98 22.62
CA PRO A 200 -5.10 11.84 23.33
C PRO A 200 -4.98 12.81 24.51
N ALA A 201 -5.36 14.04 24.24
CA ALA A 201 -5.31 15.01 25.35
C ALA A 201 -6.28 14.64 26.47
N LEU A 202 -7.47 14.11 26.08
CA LEU A 202 -8.42 13.68 27.14
C LEU A 202 -7.83 12.54 27.97
N ALA A 203 -7.17 11.61 27.29
CA ALA A 203 -6.57 10.49 28.05
C ALA A 203 -5.53 11.01 29.05
N GLU A 204 -4.75 12.02 28.65
CA GLU A 204 -3.73 12.55 29.57
C GLU A 204 -4.40 13.36 30.69
N GLU A 205 -5.28 14.15 30.24
CA GLU A 205 -5.97 14.94 31.28
C GLU A 205 -6.67 14.05 32.32
N ASP A 206 -7.22 12.92 31.86
CA ASP A 206 -7.91 12.00 32.80
C ASP A 206 -6.90 11.42 33.81
N ILE A 207 -5.76 11.15 33.38
CA ILE A 207 -4.74 10.64 34.34
C ILE A 207 -4.43 11.73 35.38
N LEU A 208 -4.20 12.95 34.90
CA LEU A 208 -3.90 14.05 35.84
C LEU A 208 -5.05 14.26 36.82
N ARG A 209 -6.22 14.30 36.19
CA ARG A 209 -7.40 14.46 37.07
C ARG A 209 -7.44 13.39 38.16
N GLY A 210 -7.28 12.09 37.76
CA GLY A 210 -7.33 10.97 38.73
C GLY A 210 -6.22 11.08 39.78
N GLU A 211 -5.02 11.49 39.42
CA GLU A 211 -3.89 11.59 40.36
C GLU A 211 -4.15 12.67 41.42
N ARG A 212 -4.99 13.55 41.06
CA ARG A 212 -5.25 14.64 42.04
C ARG A 212 -6.55 14.37 42.80
N GLY A 213 -7.15 13.27 42.55
CA GLY A 213 -8.31 12.79 43.34
C GLY A 213 -9.60 13.53 42.97
N HIS A 214 -9.62 14.13 41.76
CA HIS A 214 -10.84 14.85 41.36
C HIS A 214 -11.76 13.93 40.54
N THR A 215 -13.08 14.16 40.75
CA THR A 215 -14.02 13.65 39.73
C THR A 215 -14.09 14.60 38.52
N PHE A 216 -14.70 14.09 37.41
CA PHE A 216 -14.76 14.98 36.23
C PHE A 216 -15.61 16.21 36.53
N ASP A 217 -16.58 16.12 37.45
CA ASP A 217 -17.43 17.29 37.78
C ASP A 217 -16.63 18.32 38.58
N SER A 218 -15.75 17.89 39.39
CA SER A 218 -15.05 18.87 40.27
C SER A 218 -13.71 19.27 39.63
N TRP A 219 -13.32 18.69 38.46
CA TRP A 219 -12.01 18.94 37.84
C TRP A 219 -12.04 20.31 37.12
N PRO A 220 -11.08 21.18 37.53
CA PRO A 220 -10.99 22.46 36.81
C PRO A 220 -10.38 22.28 35.41
N ALA A 221 -11.28 22.13 34.48
CA ALA A 221 -10.90 21.77 33.10
C ALA A 221 -9.71 22.62 32.62
N VAL A 222 -8.82 21.93 31.91
CA VAL A 222 -7.69 22.64 31.29
C VAL A 222 -8.22 23.59 30.20
N GLN A 223 -7.66 24.82 30.24
CA GLN A 223 -8.14 25.80 29.24
C GLN A 223 -7.96 25.27 27.81
N HIS A 224 -9.06 25.34 27.04
CA HIS A 224 -9.15 24.86 25.64
C HIS A 224 -8.91 23.35 25.55
N GLY A 225 -9.07 22.62 26.67
CA GLY A 225 -8.87 21.15 26.68
C GLY A 225 -10.20 20.42 26.41
N PRO A 226 -10.13 19.13 26.30
CA PRO A 226 -11.30 18.31 25.93
C PRO A 226 -12.38 18.30 27.02
N VAL A 227 -11.99 18.32 28.31
CA VAL A 227 -13.01 18.29 29.37
C VAL A 227 -13.80 19.61 29.35
N GLU A 228 -13.12 20.72 29.09
CA GLU A 228 -13.84 22.03 29.04
C GLU A 228 -14.90 22.02 27.94
N ILE A 229 -14.55 21.56 26.71
CA ILE A 229 -15.54 21.57 25.62
C ILE A 229 -16.71 20.62 25.96
N LEU A 230 -16.38 19.52 26.59
CA LEU A 230 -17.49 18.60 26.94
C LEU A 230 -18.43 19.25 27.95
N LYS A 231 -17.87 19.93 28.91
CA LYS A 231 -18.75 20.58 29.92
C LYS A 231 -19.52 21.74 29.28
N GLN A 232 -18.84 22.48 28.44
CA GLN A 232 -19.53 23.59 27.77
C GLN A 232 -20.68 23.09 26.88
N THR A 233 -20.37 22.04 26.24
CA THR A 233 -21.44 21.50 25.36
C THR A 233 -22.61 20.98 26.20
N ALA A 234 -22.27 20.34 27.26
CA ALA A 234 -23.35 19.80 28.13
C ALA A 234 -24.17 20.95 28.72
N SER A 235 -23.54 22.05 29.00
CA SER A 235 -24.27 23.17 29.62
C SER A 235 -25.14 23.90 28.61
N SER A 236 -24.76 23.89 27.38
CA SER A 236 -25.54 24.58 26.33
C SER A 236 -26.82 23.82 25.98
N GLN A 237 -26.95 22.55 26.45
CA GLN A 237 -28.16 21.71 26.21
C GLN A 237 -28.61 21.80 24.75
N PRO A 238 -27.84 21.13 23.89
CA PRO A 238 -28.20 21.21 22.47
C PRO A 238 -29.61 20.66 22.20
N GLN A 239 -30.39 21.40 21.39
CA GLN A 239 -31.82 21.13 21.12
C GLN A 239 -31.97 20.00 20.09
N GLY A 240 -30.83 19.40 19.49
CA GLY A 240 -30.87 18.29 18.51
C GLY A 240 -29.91 17.16 18.91
N PRO A 241 -29.91 16.09 18.03
CA PRO A 241 -29.04 14.94 18.32
C PRO A 241 -27.55 15.35 18.31
N VAL A 242 -26.84 14.74 19.26
CA VAL A 242 -25.39 15.01 19.36
C VAL A 242 -24.63 13.80 18.79
N ILE A 243 -23.72 14.14 17.88
CA ILE A 243 -22.84 13.09 17.34
C ILE A 243 -21.39 13.38 17.79
N VAL A 244 -20.80 12.31 18.31
CA VAL A 244 -19.47 12.54 18.89
C VAL A 244 -18.42 11.88 17.99
N PHE A 245 -17.37 12.69 17.79
CA PHE A 245 -16.23 12.14 17.03
C PHE A 245 -15.00 12.14 17.94
N THR A 246 -14.45 11.00 17.99
CA THR A 246 -13.23 10.86 18.82
C THR A 246 -12.27 9.88 18.12
N HIS A 247 -11.00 10.22 18.34
CA HIS A 247 -10.04 9.33 17.67
C HIS A 247 -9.88 8.01 18.43
N ILE A 248 -9.70 8.00 19.86
CA ILE A 248 -9.55 6.76 20.66
C ILE A 248 -10.95 6.24 21.04
N PRO A 249 -11.20 4.94 20.70
CA PRO A 249 -12.52 4.39 21.02
C PRO A 249 -12.81 4.42 22.53
N LEU A 250 -14.12 4.45 22.78
CA LEU A 250 -14.53 4.45 24.20
C LEU A 250 -14.31 3.07 24.83
N SER A 251 -14.25 3.13 26.15
CA SER A 251 -13.99 1.88 26.88
C SER A 251 -15.13 0.87 26.70
N ARG A 252 -14.70 -0.42 26.65
CA ARG A 252 -15.67 -1.54 26.52
C ARG A 252 -15.05 -2.81 27.12
N PRO A 253 -16.00 -3.81 27.38
CA PRO A 253 -15.46 -5.07 27.92
C PRO A 253 -14.50 -5.74 26.93
N ALA A 254 -13.58 -6.50 27.44
CA ALA A 254 -12.51 -7.08 26.59
C ALA A 254 -13.07 -8.09 25.58
N ASP A 255 -14.20 -8.69 25.88
CA ASP A 255 -14.71 -9.73 24.96
C ASP A 255 -15.87 -9.18 24.11
N ALA A 256 -15.91 -7.85 24.10
CA ALA A 256 -17.01 -7.26 23.32
C ALA A 256 -16.80 -7.55 21.83
N LEU A 257 -17.95 -7.89 21.23
CA LEU A 257 -17.85 -8.26 19.80
C LEU A 257 -18.03 -6.99 18.94
N CYS A 258 -17.34 -7.00 17.71
CA CYS A 258 -17.26 -5.77 16.87
C CYS A 258 -18.10 -5.96 15.60
N GLY A 259 -18.85 -7.03 15.60
CA GLY A 259 -19.75 -7.22 14.43
C GLY A 259 -19.02 -7.96 13.29
N PRO A 260 -19.73 -8.22 12.19
CA PRO A 260 -19.26 -9.13 11.13
C PRO A 260 -18.26 -8.44 10.19
N LEU A 261 -18.21 -7.14 10.25
CA LEU A 261 -17.31 -6.49 9.27
C LEU A 261 -15.89 -6.37 9.85
N ARG A 262 -15.73 -6.80 11.05
CA ARG A 262 -14.38 -6.83 11.62
C ARG A 262 -13.57 -8.01 11.06
N GLU A 263 -12.24 -7.76 10.77
CA GLU A 263 -11.42 -8.84 10.16
C GLU A 263 -10.69 -9.66 11.22
N LYS A 264 -10.38 -8.91 12.34
CA LYS A 264 -9.56 -9.70 13.30
C LYS A 264 -9.93 -9.33 14.74
N GLY A 265 -10.12 -10.35 15.52
CA GLY A 265 -10.09 -10.21 16.99
C GLY A 265 -11.08 -9.15 17.49
N ASN A 266 -10.85 -8.76 18.82
CA ASN A 266 -11.64 -7.70 19.49
C ASN A 266 -10.72 -6.57 19.96
N ILE A 267 -11.40 -5.41 20.42
CA ILE A 267 -10.52 -4.32 20.92
C ILE A 267 -10.35 -4.49 22.44
N ARG A 268 -9.08 -4.67 22.78
CA ARG A 268 -8.83 -4.82 24.24
C ARG A 268 -8.17 -3.55 24.78
N GLN A 269 -8.56 -3.37 26.06
CA GLN A 269 -7.93 -2.19 26.68
C GLN A 269 -6.41 -2.39 26.81
N GLY A 270 -5.71 -1.37 26.44
CA GLY A 270 -4.23 -1.42 26.53
C GLY A 270 -3.63 -0.02 26.36
N PHE A 271 -2.52 0.14 27.16
CA PHE A 271 -1.85 1.44 26.96
C PHE A 271 -0.34 1.25 27.07
N GLY A 272 0.35 2.11 26.43
CA GLY A 272 1.84 2.09 26.44
C GLY A 272 2.38 3.42 25.90
N PHE A 273 3.58 3.18 25.49
CA PHE A 273 4.25 4.41 25.02
C PHE A 273 3.61 4.93 23.73
N GLY A 274 2.95 6.16 23.95
CA GLY A 274 2.48 6.85 22.72
C GLY A 274 1.17 6.26 22.19
N TYR A 275 0.61 5.29 23.09
CA TYR A 275 -0.68 4.80 22.57
C TYR A 275 -1.57 4.36 23.73
N GLN A 276 -2.89 4.43 23.37
CA GLN A 276 -3.99 3.87 24.19
C GLN A 276 -5.10 3.35 23.27
N ASN A 277 -5.45 2.02 23.51
CA ASN A 277 -6.39 1.35 22.58
C ASN A 277 -7.83 1.83 22.79
N THR A 278 -8.21 2.06 24.07
CA THR A 278 -9.53 2.67 24.38
C THR A 278 -9.37 3.67 25.53
N LEU A 279 -10.37 4.65 25.56
CA LEU A 279 -10.36 5.53 26.73
C LEU A 279 -10.69 4.74 28.00
N MET A 280 -10.34 5.40 29.14
CA MET A 280 -10.65 4.69 30.41
C MET A 280 -12.15 4.79 30.72
N GLU A 281 -12.56 3.81 31.57
CA GLU A 281 -14.02 3.71 31.84
C GLU A 281 -14.58 5.03 32.38
N GLY A 282 -13.84 5.68 33.25
CA GLY A 282 -14.33 6.96 33.81
C GLY A 282 -14.56 8.01 32.71
N ALA A 283 -13.58 8.16 31.83
CA ALA A 283 -13.74 9.15 30.74
C ALA A 283 -14.91 8.79 29.82
N THR A 284 -15.03 7.49 29.55
CA THR A 284 -16.17 7.05 28.71
C THR A 284 -17.51 7.40 29.37
N GLU A 285 -17.60 7.15 30.65
CA GLU A 285 -18.87 7.44 31.34
C GLU A 285 -19.12 8.96 31.37
N PHE A 286 -18.07 9.66 31.51
CA PHE A 286 -18.22 11.13 31.54
C PHE A 286 -18.75 11.65 30.20
N ILE A 287 -18.22 11.15 29.12
CA ILE A 287 -18.70 11.59 27.78
C ILE A 287 -20.16 11.16 27.58
N LEU A 288 -20.46 9.90 27.92
CA LEU A 288 -21.84 9.40 27.66
C LEU A 288 -22.85 10.14 28.52
N GLU A 289 -22.47 10.41 29.79
CA GLU A 289 -23.46 11.01 30.70
C GLU A 289 -23.59 12.51 30.42
N SER A 290 -22.55 13.10 30.00
CA SER A 290 -22.59 14.56 29.78
C SER A 290 -23.30 14.91 28.46
N LEU A 291 -23.04 14.09 27.47
CA LEU A 291 -23.52 14.56 26.15
C LEU A 291 -24.74 13.76 25.70
N LYS A 292 -24.91 12.57 26.31
CA LYS A 292 -26.01 11.67 25.84
C LYS A 292 -26.12 11.66 24.31
N PRO A 293 -25.03 11.16 23.67
CA PRO A 293 -24.97 11.22 22.21
C PRO A 293 -25.94 10.21 21.55
N SER A 294 -26.31 10.55 20.34
CA SER A 294 -27.14 9.60 19.56
C SER A 294 -26.27 8.65 18.72
N LEU A 295 -25.03 9.04 18.40
CA LEU A 295 -24.10 8.21 17.59
C LEU A 295 -22.66 8.66 17.86
N ILE A 296 -21.76 7.65 17.87
CA ILE A 296 -20.34 7.97 18.14
C ILE A 296 -19.49 7.33 17.03
N PHE A 297 -18.58 8.15 16.51
CA PHE A 297 -17.59 7.57 15.58
C PHE A 297 -16.18 7.69 16.18
N SER A 298 -15.57 6.54 16.12
CA SER A 298 -14.17 6.56 16.56
C SER A 298 -13.27 5.92 15.51
N GLY A 299 -12.00 6.14 15.75
CA GLY A 299 -11.01 5.51 14.85
C GLY A 299 -9.97 4.70 15.65
N ASP A 300 -8.70 4.73 15.33
CA ASP A 300 -7.48 4.29 16.06
C ASP A 300 -7.26 2.77 15.91
N ASP A 301 -8.31 1.88 15.93
CA ASP A 301 -8.12 0.41 15.98
C ASP A 301 -7.90 -0.13 14.57
N HIS A 302 -8.07 0.64 13.48
CA HIS A 302 -7.78 0.42 12.05
C HIS A 302 -8.84 -0.51 11.45
N ASP A 303 -9.43 -1.33 12.37
CA ASP A 303 -10.45 -2.25 11.82
C ASP A 303 -11.84 -1.82 12.31
N TYR A 304 -12.84 -2.37 11.65
CA TYR A 304 -14.23 -1.98 11.95
C TYR A 304 -14.70 -2.59 13.28
N CYS A 305 -15.41 -1.71 14.04
CA CYS A 305 -16.06 -2.27 15.24
C CYS A 305 -17.37 -1.52 15.50
N ASP A 306 -18.36 -2.36 15.70
CA ASP A 306 -19.71 -1.83 15.99
C ASP A 306 -20.12 -2.27 17.41
N TYR A 307 -20.09 -1.23 18.21
CA TYR A 307 -20.40 -1.60 19.62
C TYR A 307 -21.49 -0.66 20.18
N GLN A 308 -22.31 -1.29 21.15
CA GLN A 308 -23.40 -0.48 21.76
C GLN A 308 -23.08 -0.21 23.24
N HIS A 309 -23.12 1.11 23.51
CA HIS A 309 -22.93 1.49 24.93
C HIS A 309 -24.26 1.75 25.63
N ILE A 310 -24.20 1.59 27.02
CA ILE A 310 -25.42 1.91 27.78
C ILE A 310 -25.13 3.12 28.68
N ILE A 311 -26.01 4.09 28.48
CA ILE A 311 -25.88 5.25 29.39
C ILE A 311 -26.54 4.93 30.74
N SER A 312 -25.82 5.01 31.78
CA SER A 312 -26.24 4.49 33.10
C SER A 312 -27.47 5.24 33.63
N SER A 313 -27.57 6.52 33.38
CA SER A 313 -28.66 7.31 34.00
C SER A 313 -29.98 7.10 33.26
N THR A 314 -29.91 6.81 31.97
CA THR A 314 -31.19 6.74 31.22
C THR A 314 -31.40 5.31 30.71
N ASP A 315 -30.42 4.47 30.82
CA ASP A 315 -30.45 3.11 30.27
C ASP A 315 -30.68 3.12 28.76
N GLN A 316 -30.33 4.24 28.15
CA GLN A 316 -30.42 4.34 26.68
C GLN A 316 -29.16 3.77 26.03
N LYS A 317 -29.44 3.10 24.91
CA LYS A 317 -28.29 2.50 24.19
C LYS A 317 -27.77 3.47 23.12
N VAL A 318 -26.43 3.54 23.11
CA VAL A 318 -25.81 4.41 22.08
C VAL A 318 -24.78 3.59 21.30
N ARG A 319 -24.97 3.78 19.99
CA ARG A 319 -24.09 2.96 19.11
C ARG A 319 -22.78 3.70 18.83
N GLU A 320 -21.66 3.01 19.03
CA GLU A 320 -20.34 3.50 18.59
C GLU A 320 -19.79 2.68 17.43
N VAL A 321 -19.33 3.45 16.41
CA VAL A 321 -18.72 2.75 15.26
C VAL A 321 -17.25 3.19 15.17
N THR A 322 -16.42 2.14 15.35
CA THR A 322 -15.00 2.41 15.01
C THR A 322 -14.73 2.20 13.52
N VAL A 323 -14.35 3.32 12.87
CA VAL A 323 -14.33 3.35 11.40
C VAL A 323 -13.04 2.67 10.92
N LYS A 324 -13.22 1.87 9.85
CA LYS A 324 -12.04 1.17 9.28
C LYS A 324 -11.03 2.16 8.71
N SER A 325 -9.80 1.76 8.75
CA SER A 325 -8.75 2.63 8.18
C SER A 325 -8.90 2.76 6.66
N PHE A 326 -8.62 4.03 6.28
CA PHE A 326 -8.72 4.29 4.83
C PHE A 326 -7.46 3.81 4.11
N SER A 327 -6.38 3.70 4.84
CA SER A 327 -5.09 3.32 4.22
C SER A 327 -4.92 1.81 4.16
N MET A 328 -4.24 1.37 3.14
CA MET A 328 -3.99 -0.09 3.00
C MET A 328 -2.78 -0.50 3.84
N ALA A 329 -2.15 0.44 4.47
CA ALA A 329 -0.89 0.12 5.18
C ALA A 329 -1.13 -0.02 6.68
N MET A 330 -2.38 -0.45 7.06
CA MET A 330 -2.60 -0.44 8.53
C MET A 330 -2.99 -1.84 8.99
N GLY A 331 -2.55 -2.80 8.31
CA GLY A 331 -2.64 -4.17 8.85
C GLY A 331 -4.04 -4.77 8.66
N ILE A 332 -4.87 -4.09 7.75
CA ILE A 332 -6.18 -4.68 7.43
C ILE A 332 -6.21 -5.01 5.93
N ARG A 333 -7.01 -6.08 5.72
CA ARG A 333 -7.04 -6.53 4.30
C ARG A 333 -7.86 -5.57 3.43
N GLN A 334 -9.00 -5.17 3.93
CA GLN A 334 -9.85 -4.27 3.11
C GLN A 334 -10.04 -2.94 3.86
N PRO A 335 -9.42 -1.93 3.26
CA PRO A 335 -9.68 -0.61 3.85
C PRO A 335 -11.13 -0.16 3.62
N GLY A 336 -11.45 0.97 4.41
CA GLY A 336 -12.86 1.38 4.23
C GLY A 336 -13.08 2.80 4.72
N PHE A 337 -14.35 3.21 4.59
CA PHE A 337 -14.79 4.53 5.09
C PHE A 337 -16.26 4.47 5.46
N HIS A 338 -16.77 5.64 5.98
CA HIS A 338 -18.16 5.55 6.48
C HIS A 338 -18.97 6.72 5.91
N LEU A 339 -20.27 6.42 5.59
CA LEU A 339 -21.17 7.46 5.07
C LEU A 339 -22.21 7.82 6.13
N LEU A 340 -22.39 9.16 6.21
CA LEU A 340 -23.36 9.64 7.21
C LEU A 340 -24.31 10.64 6.56
N SER A 341 -25.62 10.34 6.75
CA SER A 341 -26.64 11.27 6.21
C SER A 341 -27.45 11.87 7.37
N LEU A 342 -27.41 13.21 7.30
CA LEU A 342 -28.17 13.90 8.36
C LEU A 342 -29.39 14.62 7.76
N THR A 343 -30.52 14.27 8.38
CA THR A 343 -31.76 14.90 7.86
C THR A 343 -32.19 16.04 8.79
N SER A 344 -32.34 17.20 8.08
CA SER A 344 -32.88 18.32 8.88
C SER A 344 -34.26 18.76 8.35
N THR A 345 -35.20 19.07 9.35
CA THR A 345 -36.56 19.51 8.92
C THR A 345 -36.61 21.04 8.86
N VAL A 346 -37.07 21.57 7.68
CA VAL A 346 -37.23 23.04 7.56
C VAL A 346 -38.62 23.44 8.12
N PRO A 347 -38.57 24.22 9.25
CA PRO A 347 -39.89 24.52 9.84
C PRO A 347 -40.77 25.32 8.88
N SER A 348 -42.07 24.86 8.49
CA SER A 348 -43.11 25.68 7.83
C SER A 348 -43.65 26.76 8.77
N PRO A 349 -43.61 28.14 8.30
CA PRO A 349 -44.04 29.31 9.08
C PRO A 349 -45.38 29.07 9.80
N GLU A 350 -46.11 27.88 9.65
CA GLU A 350 -47.45 27.65 10.23
C GLU A 350 -47.42 26.51 11.25
N GLU A 351 -46.19 25.94 11.65
CA GLU A 351 -46.22 24.82 12.64
C GLU A 351 -45.04 24.99 13.60
N LEU A 352 -45.03 26.01 14.48
CA LEU A 352 -44.15 26.22 15.65
C LEU A 352 -44.11 24.98 16.54
N THR A 353 -44.34 23.70 15.93
CA THR A 353 -44.19 22.54 16.83
C THR A 353 -42.83 21.88 16.54
N GLN A 354 -41.92 21.76 17.54
CA GLN A 354 -40.70 20.96 17.73
C GLN A 354 -40.68 19.74 16.79
N ILE A 355 -40.47 19.98 15.50
CA ILE A 355 -40.41 18.86 14.52
C ILE A 355 -39.26 17.92 14.93
N ALA A 356 -39.62 16.67 15.31
CA ALA A 356 -38.70 15.58 15.71
C ALA A 356 -37.65 15.32 14.62
N VAL A 357 -36.31 15.70 14.93
CA VAL A 357 -35.19 15.40 14.00
C VAL A 357 -34.93 13.89 13.99
N PRO A 358 -35.11 13.28 12.75
CA PRO A 358 -34.86 11.84 12.65
C PRO A 358 -33.41 11.49 13.03
N PRO A 359 -33.25 10.21 13.51
CA PRO A 359 -31.89 9.77 13.87
C PRO A 359 -30.96 9.75 12.65
N PRO A 360 -29.63 9.99 12.92
CA PRO A 360 -28.67 9.94 11.81
C PRO A 360 -28.58 8.54 11.19
N LEU A 361 -28.43 8.57 9.83
CA LEU A 361 -28.25 7.28 9.10
C LEU A 361 -26.79 7.15 8.64
N ASP A 362 -26.38 5.86 8.78
CA ASP A 362 -24.95 5.71 8.38
C ASP A 362 -24.72 4.30 7.82
N VAL A 363 -23.71 4.18 6.98
CA VAL A 363 -23.39 2.85 6.41
C VAL A 363 -21.89 2.83 6.11
N PRO A 364 -21.26 1.64 6.45
CA PRO A 364 -19.83 1.51 6.10
C PRO A 364 -19.65 1.05 4.64
N CYS A 365 -18.53 1.51 4.05
CA CYS A 365 -18.16 1.05 2.69
C CYS A 365 -16.69 0.60 2.69
N LEU A 366 -16.49 -0.42 1.82
CA LEU A 366 -15.12 -1.00 1.82
C LEU A 366 -14.39 -0.64 0.52
N LEU A 367 -13.06 -0.63 0.61
CA LEU A 367 -12.20 -0.40 -0.56
C LEU A 367 -11.48 -1.70 -0.95
N PRO A 368 -10.96 -1.70 -2.14
CA PRO A 368 -10.34 -2.94 -2.60
C PRO A 368 -9.15 -3.35 -1.72
N ASN A 369 -8.97 -4.77 -1.68
CA ASN A 369 -7.80 -5.35 -0.98
C ASN A 369 -6.56 -5.32 -1.88
N GLN A 370 -5.89 -4.06 -1.83
CA GLN A 370 -4.79 -3.86 -2.79
C GLN A 370 -3.61 -4.79 -2.46
N LEU A 371 -3.30 -4.96 -1.20
CA LEU A 371 -2.20 -5.90 -0.87
C LEU A 371 -2.55 -7.32 -1.32
N GLY A 372 -3.79 -7.74 -1.13
CA GLY A 372 -4.23 -9.06 -1.64
C GLY A 372 -4.08 -9.17 -3.17
N ILE A 373 -4.38 -8.11 -3.85
CA ILE A 373 -4.24 -8.15 -5.32
C ILE A 373 -2.76 -8.36 -5.69
N TYR A 374 -1.86 -7.68 -4.93
CA TYR A 374 -0.43 -7.87 -5.24
C TYR A 374 0.01 -9.31 -4.93
N LEU A 375 -0.54 -9.83 -3.85
CA LEU A 375 0.02 -11.12 -3.39
C LEU A 375 -0.71 -12.27 -4.07
N TYR A 376 -1.98 -12.10 -4.31
CA TYR A 376 -2.71 -13.33 -4.72
C TYR A 376 -3.12 -13.22 -6.19
N VAL A 377 -2.85 -12.10 -6.81
CA VAL A 377 -3.19 -12.03 -8.24
C VAL A 377 -1.88 -11.80 -9.02
N TYR A 378 -1.10 -10.74 -8.70
CA TYR A 378 0.09 -10.43 -9.51
C TYR A 378 1.18 -11.49 -9.32
N VAL A 379 1.45 -11.92 -8.05
CA VAL A 379 2.55 -12.88 -7.83
C VAL A 379 2.25 -14.20 -8.54
N PRO A 380 1.10 -14.77 -8.35
CA PRO A 380 0.83 -16.03 -9.09
C PRO A 380 0.88 -15.81 -10.60
N LEU A 381 0.30 -14.68 -11.05
CA LEU A 381 0.31 -14.43 -12.51
C LEU A 381 1.76 -14.36 -13.02
N VAL A 382 2.70 -13.79 -12.23
CA VAL A 382 4.12 -13.75 -12.64
C VAL A 382 4.69 -15.16 -12.67
N VAL A 383 4.39 -15.94 -11.63
CA VAL A 383 4.95 -17.31 -11.57
C VAL A 383 4.41 -18.16 -12.72
N ILE A 384 3.13 -18.01 -13.00
CA ILE A 384 2.54 -18.82 -14.10
C ILE A 384 3.14 -18.36 -15.43
N SER A 385 3.30 -17.06 -15.63
CA SER A 385 3.86 -16.56 -16.90
C SER A 385 5.30 -17.04 -17.09
N LEU A 386 6.06 -17.00 -15.98
CA LEU A 386 7.46 -17.47 -16.10
C LEU A 386 7.51 -18.97 -16.39
N SER A 387 6.60 -19.72 -15.76
CA SER A 387 6.59 -21.20 -16.00
C SER A 387 6.21 -21.51 -17.44
N VAL A 388 5.24 -20.75 -17.94
CA VAL A 388 4.79 -21.00 -19.33
C VAL A 388 5.94 -20.65 -20.29
N LEU A 389 6.64 -19.57 -20.02
CA LEU A 389 7.74 -19.19 -20.92
C LEU A 389 8.90 -20.18 -20.82
N LEU A 390 9.10 -20.61 -19.58
CA LEU A 390 10.17 -21.62 -19.43
C LEU A 390 9.81 -22.93 -20.14
N ALA A 391 8.55 -23.37 -19.93
CA ALA A 391 8.11 -24.62 -20.58
C ALA A 391 8.19 -24.49 -22.12
N PHE A 392 7.79 -23.28 -22.58
CA PHE A 392 7.81 -23.07 -24.04
C PHE A 392 9.25 -23.13 -24.56
N ASN A 393 10.22 -22.48 -23.88
CA ASN A 393 11.62 -22.47 -24.34
C ASN A 393 12.28 -23.85 -24.20
N THR A 394 11.87 -24.65 -23.23
CA THR A 394 12.43 -26.01 -23.08
C THR A 394 11.89 -26.93 -24.18
N SER A 395 10.60 -26.80 -24.49
CA SER A 395 10.01 -27.67 -25.53
C SER A 395 10.59 -27.33 -26.91
N ARG A 396 10.99 -26.18 -27.15
CA ARG A 396 11.60 -25.80 -28.44
C ARG A 396 13.03 -26.35 -28.55
N MET A 397 13.65 -26.36 -27.46
CA MET A 397 15.03 -26.92 -27.50
C MET A 397 14.99 -28.42 -27.75
N LYS A 398 13.88 -29.07 -27.28
CA LYS A 398 13.77 -30.54 -27.46
C LYS A 398 13.37 -30.89 -28.89
N VAL A 399 12.80 -29.89 -29.66
CA VAL A 399 12.26 -30.16 -31.01
C VAL A 399 13.25 -29.67 -32.06
N ARG A 400 14.56 -29.09 -31.64
CA ARG A 400 15.51 -28.79 -32.72
C ARG A 400 16.21 -30.08 -33.19
N PRO A 401 15.82 -30.83 -34.38
CA PRO A 401 16.59 -31.99 -34.86
C PRO A 401 18.03 -31.60 -35.24
N THR A 402 19.12 -32.08 -34.43
CA THR A 402 20.50 -32.33 -34.86
C THR A 402 20.62 -32.35 -36.39
N ARG A 403 20.48 -31.23 -37.14
CA ARG A 403 20.93 -31.22 -38.56
C ARG A 403 22.26 -31.96 -38.72
N GLN A 404 22.27 -33.35 -38.80
CA GLN A 404 23.18 -34.27 -39.51
C GLN A 404 23.70 -33.65 -40.82
N THR A 405 24.78 -32.84 -40.76
CA THR A 405 25.82 -32.71 -41.80
C THR A 405 25.88 -33.96 -42.68
N SER A 406 24.96 -34.13 -43.65
CA SER A 406 25.20 -35.10 -44.74
C SER A 406 25.77 -34.37 -45.96
N ASP A 407 27.12 -34.29 -46.09
CA ASP A 407 28.00 -34.86 -47.14
C ASP A 407 27.31 -34.83 -48.50
N ASN A 408 27.54 -33.76 -49.35
CA ASN A 408 27.44 -34.05 -50.81
C ASN A 408 28.79 -33.79 -51.49
N LYS A 409 29.77 -34.73 -51.39
CA LYS A 409 30.69 -35.24 -52.44
C LYS A 409 29.97 -36.22 -53.37
N ARG A 410 29.58 -35.73 -54.58
CA ARG A 410 29.72 -36.61 -55.76
C ARG A 410 29.14 -35.89 -56.99
N GLY A 411 30.05 -35.48 -57.97
CA GLY A 411 30.22 -36.26 -59.24
C GLY A 411 30.00 -35.37 -60.46
N TYR A 412 31.14 -34.86 -61.02
CA TYR A 412 31.73 -34.98 -62.37
C TYR A 412 30.83 -35.78 -63.31
N ARG A 413 30.21 -35.02 -64.34
CA ARG A 413 30.18 -35.41 -65.77
C ARG A 413 29.26 -34.46 -66.54
N GLY A 414 29.87 -33.63 -67.45
CA GLY A 414 30.03 -33.60 -68.93
C GLY A 414 29.04 -32.62 -69.55
N SER A 415 29.57 -31.62 -70.29
CA SER A 415 29.90 -31.28 -71.69
C SER A 415 28.85 -30.31 -72.24
N HIS A 416 29.32 -29.10 -72.65
CA HIS A 416 29.23 -28.60 -74.04
C HIS A 416 29.24 -27.06 -74.01
N GLU A 417 30.30 -26.43 -74.60
CA GLU A 417 30.62 -25.79 -75.89
C GLU A 417 30.60 -24.27 -75.74
N ASP A 418 31.73 -23.63 -76.06
CA ASP A 418 32.20 -22.82 -77.21
C ASP A 418 32.83 -21.52 -76.69
N SER A 419 34.12 -21.33 -77.04
CA SER A 419 34.90 -20.60 -78.07
C SER A 419 35.33 -19.23 -77.53
N TYR A 420 36.65 -18.95 -77.54
CA TYR A 420 37.63 -18.14 -78.30
C TYR A 420 38.51 -17.36 -77.32
N GLU A 421 39.85 -17.58 -77.38
CA GLU A 421 40.95 -16.82 -77.99
C GLU A 421 41.86 -16.25 -76.87
N LEU A 422 43.12 -16.68 -76.84
CA LEU A 422 44.46 -16.28 -77.29
C LEU A 422 45.14 -15.41 -76.21
N LEU A 423 46.29 -15.86 -75.65
CA LEU A 423 47.70 -15.46 -75.88
C LEU A 423 48.34 -15.10 -74.54
N HIS A 424 49.34 -15.86 -74.19
CA HIS A 424 50.79 -15.52 -74.10
C HIS A 424 51.40 -16.20 -72.87
N SER A 425 52.25 -17.22 -73.13
CA SER A 425 53.71 -17.41 -73.28
C SER A 425 54.45 -17.05 -71.97
N HIS A 426 55.03 -18.09 -71.43
CA HIS A 426 56.49 -18.31 -71.40
C HIS A 426 56.97 -18.36 -69.95
N GLY A 427 57.42 -19.59 -69.62
CA GLY A 427 58.87 -19.92 -69.62
C GLY A 427 59.39 -20.09 -68.19
N GLY A 428 59.62 -21.40 -67.87
CA GLY A 428 60.99 -21.96 -67.83
C GLY A 428 61.42 -22.27 -66.40
N SER A 429 61.45 -23.61 -66.13
CA SER A 429 62.44 -24.71 -66.09
C SER A 429 63.67 -24.31 -65.27
N ARG A 430 63.88 -25.07 -64.24
CA ARG A 430 64.82 -26.21 -64.17
C ARG A 430 66.10 -25.79 -63.43
N ASP A 431 66.34 -26.46 -62.37
CA ASP A 431 67.43 -27.47 -62.30
C ASP A 431 68.07 -27.42 -60.91
N ALA A 432 67.99 -28.57 -60.27
CA ALA A 432 68.80 -29.81 -60.18
C ALA A 432 69.99 -29.60 -59.22
N ASP A 433 70.03 -30.34 -58.19
CA ASP A 433 70.85 -31.54 -57.91
C ASP A 433 71.70 -31.29 -56.66
N GLY A 434 71.51 -32.10 -55.62
CA GLY A 434 72.60 -33.04 -55.26
C GLY A 434 72.66 -33.24 -53.74
N GLU A 435 72.22 -34.41 -53.25
CA GLU A 435 73.14 -35.37 -52.60
C GLU A 435 72.51 -35.89 -51.30
N ALA A 436 71.95 -37.13 -51.35
CA ALA A 436 71.77 -38.35 -50.53
C ALA A 436 73.02 -38.65 -49.69
N ILE A 437 72.96 -38.39 -48.35
CA ILE A 437 73.70 -39.13 -47.30
C ILE A 437 72.74 -39.38 -46.13
N LEU A 438 72.12 -40.59 -45.93
CA LEU A 438 71.47 -41.30 -44.82
C LEU A 438 72.15 -41.00 -43.48
N PRO A 439 71.36 -41.33 -42.25
CA PRO A 439 70.74 -40.64 -41.12
C PRO A 439 71.50 -40.89 -39.81
N PRO A 440 71.23 -39.98 -38.78
CA PRO A 440 71.18 -40.72 -37.50
C PRO A 440 70.01 -40.27 -36.63
N PRO A 441 69.63 -41.09 -35.62
CA PRO A 441 68.47 -41.41 -34.80
C PRO A 441 68.11 -40.26 -33.85
N ILE A 442 66.77 -40.00 -33.75
CA ILE A 442 65.71 -39.69 -32.78
C ILE A 442 66.27 -39.73 -31.35
N THR A 443 66.35 -38.44 -30.82
CA THR A 443 65.62 -38.06 -29.57
C THR A 443 66.45 -37.04 -28.80
N LYS A 444 66.16 -35.78 -28.94
CA LYS A 444 66.40 -34.63 -28.03
C LYS A 444 65.31 -34.57 -26.94
N HIS A 445 65.77 -34.72 -25.67
CA HIS A 445 65.95 -34.37 -24.26
C HIS A 445 65.60 -32.91 -23.97
N ARG A 446 64.70 -32.64 -22.94
CA ARG A 446 65.11 -31.96 -21.69
C ARG A 446 63.91 -31.25 -21.07
N ASP A 447 63.51 -31.81 -19.89
CA ASP A 447 63.63 -31.63 -18.43
C ASP A 447 63.05 -30.27 -18.00
N SER A 448 62.01 -30.39 -17.18
CA SER A 448 61.65 -30.40 -15.74
C SER A 448 61.91 -29.03 -15.11
N ASP A 449 60.82 -28.45 -14.62
CA ASP A 449 60.49 -28.21 -13.19
C ASP A 449 60.42 -26.71 -12.92
N HIS A 450 59.22 -26.25 -12.52
CA HIS A 450 59.01 -25.57 -11.22
C HIS A 450 57.68 -24.81 -11.26
N ARG A 451 56.63 -25.38 -10.54
CA ARG A 451 55.71 -25.01 -9.45
C ARG A 451 55.79 -23.51 -9.13
N HIS A 452 54.81 -22.78 -9.70
CA HIS A 452 54.23 -21.57 -9.06
C HIS A 452 52.72 -21.71 -8.93
N ASP A 453 52.17 -22.06 -7.63
CA ASP A 453 51.20 -21.48 -6.68
C ASP A 453 50.17 -20.60 -7.41
N GLN A 454 48.99 -21.26 -7.81
CA GLN A 454 47.89 -20.34 -8.19
C GLN A 454 46.74 -20.46 -7.17
N SER A 455 46.73 -19.67 -6.03
CA SER A 455 45.64 -19.03 -5.26
C SER A 455 44.37 -18.85 -6.10
N PHE A 456 43.37 -19.77 -5.88
CA PHE A 456 41.98 -19.79 -6.38
C PHE A 456 41.12 -18.84 -5.53
N SER A 457 40.93 -17.58 -5.99
CA SER A 457 39.98 -16.60 -5.37
C SER A 457 38.53 -17.02 -5.66
N SER A 458 37.84 -17.73 -4.68
CA SER A 458 36.39 -18.03 -4.58
C SER A 458 35.69 -16.93 -3.77
N TRP A 459 34.54 -16.49 -4.50
CA TRP A 459 33.69 -15.53 -3.75
C TRP A 459 32.77 -16.29 -2.78
N THR A 460 33.13 -16.20 -1.42
CA THR A 460 32.28 -16.91 -0.43
C THR A 460 31.48 -15.89 0.38
N TRP A 461 30.19 -16.06 0.37
CA TRP A 461 29.34 -15.22 1.24
C TRP A 461 28.59 -16.11 2.24
N THR A 462 28.49 -15.62 3.47
CA THR A 462 27.74 -16.39 4.49
C THR A 462 26.45 -15.63 4.84
N VAL A 463 25.34 -16.39 4.61
CA VAL A 463 24.05 -15.75 4.95
C VAL A 463 23.39 -16.53 6.10
N VAL A 464 22.92 -15.70 7.17
CA VAL A 464 22.30 -16.35 8.37
C VAL A 464 20.79 -16.21 8.26
N PHE A 465 20.09 -17.37 8.04
CA PHE A 465 18.62 -17.43 8.16
C PHE A 465 18.23 -18.12 9.46
N GLY A 466 17.65 -17.25 10.36
CA GLY A 466 17.23 -17.76 11.69
C GLY A 466 18.44 -18.16 12.55
N ARG A 467 18.59 -19.37 13.44
CA ARG A 467 19.77 -19.71 14.29
C ARG A 467 20.75 -20.58 13.50
N GLN A 468 20.66 -20.55 12.17
CA GLN A 468 21.70 -21.37 11.49
C GLN A 468 22.32 -20.56 10.35
N ARG A 469 23.76 -20.76 10.38
CA ARG A 469 24.63 -20.04 9.40
C ARG A 469 24.96 -20.96 8.23
N ARG A 470 24.53 -20.40 6.99
CA ARG A 470 24.93 -21.24 5.84
C ARG A 470 25.79 -20.42 4.89
N ARG A 471 26.86 -21.20 4.39
CA ARG A 471 27.90 -20.58 3.55
C ARG A 471 27.72 -20.98 2.09
N ILE A 472 27.63 -19.88 1.27
CA ILE A 472 27.51 -20.19 -0.18
C ILE A 472 28.76 -19.66 -0.89
N THR A 473 29.41 -20.75 -1.54
CA THR A 473 30.64 -20.40 -2.29
C THR A 473 30.42 -20.64 -3.78
N LEU A 474 30.62 -19.53 -4.56
CA LEU A 474 30.52 -19.75 -6.02
C LEU A 474 31.93 -19.68 -6.65
N PRO A 475 32.12 -20.62 -7.73
CA PRO A 475 33.47 -20.57 -8.32
C PRO A 475 33.54 -19.59 -9.51
N ASN A 476 34.65 -18.70 -9.70
CA ASN A 476 34.98 -17.75 -10.77
C ASN A 476 34.78 -18.35 -12.16
N PRO A 477 34.02 -17.65 -13.15
CA PRO A 477 33.61 -18.12 -14.49
C PRO A 477 34.73 -17.95 -15.52
N CYS A 478 36.05 -18.08 -15.21
CA CYS A 478 36.93 -18.04 -16.42
C CYS A 478 38.03 -19.08 -16.26
N ARG A 479 37.72 -20.34 -16.69
CA ARG A 479 38.50 -21.29 -17.50
C ARG A 479 38.41 -22.68 -16.87
N LEU A 480 37.35 -23.42 -17.36
CA LEU A 480 37.47 -24.90 -17.31
C LEU A 480 37.21 -25.48 -18.70
N VAL A 481 38.32 -25.68 -19.47
CA VAL A 481 38.21 -26.50 -20.70
C VAL A 481 37.43 -27.79 -20.40
N PRO A 482 36.14 -27.79 -20.79
CA PRO A 482 35.35 -29.02 -20.62
C PRO A 482 35.36 -29.89 -21.89
N SER A 483 35.76 -31.17 -21.79
CA SER A 483 35.57 -32.33 -22.68
C SER A 483 34.22 -32.26 -23.42
N ARG A 484 34.17 -32.20 -24.79
CA ARG A 484 33.30 -32.16 -25.98
C ARG A 484 31.87 -32.59 -25.65
N GLY A 485 31.55 -33.17 -24.41
CA GLY A 485 30.17 -33.46 -23.95
C GLY A 485 29.66 -32.41 -22.96
N GLU A 486 30.50 -31.56 -22.39
CA GLU A 486 30.18 -30.47 -21.42
C GLU A 486 30.07 -29.12 -22.14
N TYR A 487 30.59 -28.99 -23.40
CA TYR A 487 30.45 -27.79 -24.25
C TYR A 487 29.07 -27.73 -24.90
N ARG A 488 28.47 -28.84 -25.17
CA ARG A 488 27.14 -28.86 -25.83
C ARG A 488 26.03 -28.62 -24.80
N THR A 489 26.22 -29.01 -23.57
CA THR A 489 25.23 -28.76 -22.48
C THR A 489 25.32 -27.31 -22.00
N GLN A 490 26.55 -26.70 -22.02
CA GLN A 490 26.74 -25.31 -21.59
C GLN A 490 26.26 -24.34 -22.68
N MET A 491 26.39 -24.59 -23.97
CA MET A 491 25.86 -23.80 -25.09
C MET A 491 24.34 -23.93 -25.20
N ARG A 492 23.81 -25.13 -24.83
CA ARG A 492 22.35 -25.36 -24.82
C ARG A 492 21.69 -24.65 -23.64
N GLU A 493 22.49 -24.64 -22.54
CA GLU A 493 21.99 -23.95 -21.32
C GLU A 493 22.09 -22.43 -21.49
N GLY A 494 23.10 -21.93 -22.26
CA GLY A 494 23.26 -20.50 -22.59
C GLY A 494 22.20 -20.03 -23.59
N GLY A 495 21.70 -20.97 -24.45
CA GLY A 495 20.66 -20.67 -25.46
C GLY A 495 19.26 -20.65 -24.84
N LEU A 496 19.05 -21.48 -23.76
CA LEU A 496 17.74 -21.51 -23.08
C LEU A 496 17.60 -20.28 -22.17
N LEU A 497 18.67 -19.98 -21.46
CA LEU A 497 18.58 -18.83 -20.53
C LEU A 497 18.48 -17.52 -21.33
N ARG A 498 19.20 -17.45 -22.33
CA ARG A 498 19.12 -16.25 -23.17
C ARG A 498 17.73 -16.11 -23.83
N GLY A 499 17.21 -17.21 -24.42
CA GLY A 499 15.85 -17.17 -25.01
C GLY A 499 14.77 -16.87 -23.97
N PHE A 500 14.89 -17.46 -22.85
CA PHE A 500 13.90 -17.23 -21.76
C PHE A 500 13.96 -15.77 -21.30
N SER A 501 15.15 -15.25 -21.13
CA SER A 501 15.27 -13.86 -20.66
C SER A 501 14.72 -12.89 -21.72
N GLU A 502 14.97 -13.17 -22.93
CA GLU A 502 14.43 -12.30 -24.00
C GLU A 502 12.91 -12.32 -24.02
N ASP A 503 12.40 -13.50 -23.81
CA ASP A 503 10.92 -13.59 -23.85
C ASP A 503 10.32 -12.88 -22.62
N VAL A 504 11.02 -13.02 -21.52
CA VAL A 504 10.48 -12.35 -20.32
C VAL A 504 10.48 -10.83 -20.55
N ILE A 505 11.58 -10.34 -21.03
CA ILE A 505 11.65 -8.87 -21.24
C ILE A 505 10.61 -8.46 -22.30
N ALA A 506 10.47 -9.28 -23.32
CA ALA A 506 9.52 -8.93 -24.39
C ALA A 506 8.07 -8.89 -23.87
N VAL A 507 7.78 -9.73 -22.90
CA VAL A 507 6.39 -9.76 -22.39
C VAL A 507 6.22 -8.67 -21.33
N ALA A 508 7.27 -8.33 -20.57
CA ALA A 508 7.10 -7.52 -19.35
C ALA A 508 7.09 -6.02 -19.71
N TRP A 509 7.84 -5.56 -20.73
CA TRP A 509 8.06 -4.11 -20.90
C TRP A 509 6.74 -3.37 -21.13
N LEU A 510 5.76 -3.94 -21.90
CA LEU A 510 4.54 -3.17 -22.19
C LEU A 510 3.65 -3.07 -20.94
N PRO A 511 3.33 -4.18 -20.22
CA PRO A 511 2.51 -4.03 -18.99
C PRO A 511 3.18 -3.09 -17.98
N ILE A 512 4.49 -3.16 -17.87
CA ILE A 512 5.16 -2.24 -16.92
C ILE A 512 4.96 -0.79 -17.39
N LEU A 513 5.08 -0.60 -18.69
CA LEU A 513 4.82 0.76 -19.22
C LEU A 513 3.38 1.21 -18.93
N VAL A 514 2.45 0.30 -19.13
CA VAL A 514 1.05 0.64 -18.82
C VAL A 514 0.90 0.97 -17.33
N PHE A 515 1.52 0.17 -16.48
CA PHE A 515 1.43 0.45 -15.03
C PHE A 515 2.02 1.84 -14.73
N VAL A 516 3.19 2.09 -15.29
CA VAL A 516 3.84 3.38 -15.01
C VAL A 516 2.96 4.53 -15.55
N GLY A 517 2.47 4.30 -16.78
CA GLY A 517 1.52 5.29 -17.33
C GLY A 517 0.31 5.52 -16.41
N ALA A 518 -0.29 4.42 -15.94
CA ALA A 518 -1.45 4.55 -15.03
C ALA A 518 -1.05 5.27 -13.74
N ALA A 519 0.10 4.86 -13.26
CA ALA A 519 0.55 5.50 -12.00
C ALA A 519 0.78 7.01 -12.23
N TRP A 520 1.45 7.29 -13.32
CA TRP A 520 1.65 8.71 -13.66
C TRP A 520 0.32 9.45 -13.78
N TRP A 521 -0.65 8.87 -14.48
CA TRP A 521 -1.97 9.50 -14.63
C TRP A 521 -2.62 9.76 -13.26
N VAL A 522 -2.54 8.79 -12.37
CA VAL A 522 -3.17 8.92 -11.04
C VAL A 522 -2.45 10.04 -10.25
N MET A 523 -1.21 10.25 -10.43
CA MET A 523 -0.45 11.25 -9.64
C MET A 523 -0.75 12.66 -10.14
N HIS A 524 -1.13 12.75 -11.40
CA HIS A 524 -1.23 14.13 -11.92
C HIS A 524 -2.68 14.47 -12.27
N TRP A 525 -3.53 13.47 -12.10
CA TRP A 525 -4.94 13.80 -12.44
C TRP A 525 -5.86 13.26 -11.34
#